data_AF-A0A3B0ZZL4-F1
#
_entry.id   AF-A0A3B0ZZL4-F1
#
_cell.length_a   1.000
_cell.length_b   1.000
_cell.length_c   1.000
_cell.angle_alpha   90.00
_cell.angle_beta   90.00
_cell.angle_gamma   90.00
#
_symmetry.space_group_name_H-M   'P 1'
#
loop_
_entity.id
_entity.type
_entity.pdbx_description
1 polymer ?
#
loop_
_entity_poly.entity_id
_entity_poly.type
_entity_poly.pdbx_seq_one_letter_code
_entity_poly.pdbx_strand_id
1 'polypeptide(L)' 'MSKSKVIGTYKKSDGSTFTVTDDDYKKMREMTDEEVHEAALSDPDAQPLTEEQLKNLKPVNPNRRKPTSHE' A
#
# COMPACT_ATOMS: atom_id res chain seq x y z
N MET A 1 -10.07 28.68 -2.96
CA MET A 1 -9.78 27.26 -2.73
C MET A 1 -9.11 26.71 -3.98
N SER A 2 -7.86 26.23 -3.88
CA SER A 2 -7.16 25.66 -5.05
C SER A 2 -7.82 24.34 -5.44
N LYS A 3 -8.03 24.10 -6.73
CA LYS A 3 -8.60 22.84 -7.21
C LYS A 3 -7.57 21.72 -7.00
N SER A 4 -7.98 20.62 -6.37
CA SER A 4 -7.17 19.41 -6.18
C SER A 4 -6.71 18.88 -7.54
N LYS A 5 -5.41 18.56 -7.66
CA LYS A 5 -4.85 18.05 -8.91
C LYS A 5 -5.43 16.66 -9.21
N VAL A 6 -6.02 16.48 -10.38
CA VAL A 6 -6.48 15.16 -10.85
C VAL A 6 -5.26 14.32 -11.21
N ILE A 7 -5.18 13.11 -10.65
CA ILE A 7 -4.11 12.12 -10.92
C ILE A 7 -4.53 11.16 -12.02
N GLY A 8 -5.80 10.75 -12.03
CA GLY A 8 -6.31 9.82 -13.04
C GLY A 8 -7.82 9.67 -12.99
N THR A 9 -8.37 9.10 -14.06
CA THR A 9 -9.79 8.69 -14.12
C THR A 9 -9.82 7.23 -14.51
N TYR A 10 -10.51 6.41 -13.71
CA TYR A 10 -10.54 4.96 -13.85
C TYR A 10 -11.98 4.49 -14.02
N LYS A 11 -12.17 3.42 -14.81
CA LYS A 11 -13.44 2.70 -14.93
C LYS A 11 -13.50 1.58 -13.91
N LYS A 12 -14.61 1.50 -13.19
CA LYS A 12 -14.97 0.35 -12.35
C LYS A 12 -15.51 -0.79 -13.21
N SER A 13 -15.60 -1.98 -12.61
CA SER A 13 -16.18 -3.18 -13.23
C SER A 13 -17.66 -3.01 -13.60
N ASP A 14 -18.40 -2.18 -12.86
CA ASP A 14 -19.79 -1.80 -13.15
C ASP A 14 -19.93 -0.79 -14.31
N GLY A 15 -18.82 -0.36 -14.92
CA GLY A 15 -18.79 0.58 -16.03
C GLY A 15 -18.80 2.07 -15.61
N SER A 16 -19.01 2.36 -14.32
CA SER A 16 -18.94 3.73 -13.80
C SER A 16 -17.50 4.23 -13.78
N THR A 17 -17.32 5.55 -13.91
CA THR A 17 -16.00 6.19 -13.83
C THR A 17 -15.84 6.92 -12.51
N PHE A 18 -14.65 6.81 -11.89
CA PHE A 18 -14.28 7.65 -10.75
C PHE A 18 -12.96 8.36 -11.03
N THR A 19 -12.85 9.59 -10.53
CA THR A 19 -11.66 10.44 -10.63
C THR A 19 -10.89 10.37 -9.33
N VAL A 20 -9.58 10.11 -9.42
CA VAL A 20 -8.68 10.16 -8.28
C VAL A 20 -7.89 11.46 -8.36
N THR A 21 -7.88 12.18 -7.25
CA THR A 21 -7.17 13.44 -7.03
C THR A 21 -6.03 13.26 -6.04
N ASP A 22 -5.11 14.23 -6.00
CA ASP A 22 -4.00 14.24 -5.06
C ASP A 22 -4.48 14.23 -3.59
N ASP A 23 -5.60 14.88 -3.30
CA ASP A 23 -6.16 14.91 -1.95
C ASP A 23 -6.68 13.54 -1.49
N ASP A 24 -7.07 12.67 -2.42
CA ASP A 24 -7.46 11.28 -2.08
C ASP A 24 -6.29 10.50 -1.51
N TYR A 25 -5.06 10.78 -1.97
CA TYR A 25 -3.84 10.17 -1.42
C TYR A 25 -3.33 10.89 -0.17
N LYS A 26 -3.61 12.18 0.01
CA LYS A 26 -3.18 12.91 1.22
C LYS A 26 -3.76 12.29 2.48
N LYS A 27 -5.07 12.01 2.47
CA LYS A 27 -5.73 11.33 3.60
C LYS A 27 -5.08 9.99 3.92
N MET A 28 -4.70 9.23 2.89
CA MET A 28 -4.02 7.94 3.08
C MET A 28 -2.62 8.10 3.70
N ARG A 29 -1.90 9.18 3.37
CA ARG A 29 -0.56 9.48 3.89
C ARG A 29 -0.59 10.13 5.28
N GLU A 30 -1.72 10.64 5.71
CA GLU A 30 -1.90 11.28 7.01
C GLU A 30 -2.23 10.29 8.12
N MET A 31 -2.59 9.03 7.79
CA MET A 31 -2.83 7.99 8.79
C MET A 31 -1.57 7.72 9.61
N THR A 32 -1.72 7.62 10.93
CA THR A 32 -0.60 7.26 11.80
C THR A 32 -0.27 5.77 11.69
N ASP A 33 0.94 5.39 12.12
CA ASP A 33 1.34 3.98 12.13
C ASP A 33 0.39 3.13 13.00
N GLU A 34 -0.16 3.69 14.09
CA GLU A 34 -1.15 3.01 14.91
C GLU A 34 -2.48 2.81 14.17
N GLU A 35 -2.98 3.85 13.49
CA GLU A 35 -4.23 3.76 12.70
C GLU A 35 -4.09 2.74 11.56
N VAL A 36 -2.93 2.71 10.91
CA VAL A 36 -2.60 1.72 9.88
C VAL A 36 -2.58 0.31 10.47
N HIS A 37 -2.00 0.13 11.66
CA HIS A 37 -1.94 -1.17 12.33
C HIS A 37 -3.32 -1.70 12.70
N GLU A 38 -4.17 -0.87 13.31
CA GLU A 38 -5.55 -1.24 13.67
C GLU A 38 -6.39 -1.57 12.42
N ALA A 39 -6.24 -0.78 11.35
CA ALA A 39 -6.90 -1.07 10.08
C ALA A 39 -6.48 -2.44 9.52
N ALA A 40 -5.17 -2.75 9.55
CA ALA A 40 -4.65 -4.04 9.10
C ALA A 40 -5.13 -5.22 9.96
N LEU A 41 -5.27 -5.05 11.28
CA LEU A 41 -5.83 -6.09 12.15
C LEU A 41 -7.30 -6.39 11.84
N SER A 42 -8.06 -5.36 11.44
CA SER A 42 -9.49 -5.51 11.12
C SER A 42 -9.77 -6.07 9.73
N ASP A 43 -8.83 -5.95 8.79
CA ASP A 43 -8.97 -6.38 7.40
C ASP A 43 -8.65 -7.90 7.27
N PRO A 44 -9.63 -8.75 6.90
CA PRO A 44 -9.40 -10.19 6.77
C PRO A 44 -8.41 -10.55 5.66
N ASP A 45 -8.26 -9.72 4.63
CA ASP A 45 -7.37 -9.96 3.50
C ASP A 45 -5.95 -9.41 3.72
N ALA A 46 -5.78 -8.55 4.74
CA ALA A 46 -4.53 -7.85 5.03
C ALA A 46 -4.03 -8.04 6.48
N GLN A 47 -4.41 -9.16 7.13
CA GLN A 47 -3.96 -9.46 8.49
C GLN A 47 -2.43 -9.53 8.58
N PRO A 48 -1.82 -8.95 9.63
CA PRO A 48 -0.38 -9.03 9.85
C PRO A 48 0.04 -10.46 10.19
N LEU A 49 1.28 -10.81 9.82
CA LEU A 49 1.86 -12.10 10.17
C LEU A 49 2.06 -12.21 11.69
N THR A 50 1.81 -13.41 12.23
CA THR A 50 2.17 -13.72 13.61
C THR A 50 3.68 -13.81 13.78
N GLU A 51 4.18 -13.66 15.01
CA GLU A 51 5.61 -13.79 15.30
C GLU A 51 6.18 -15.16 14.87
N GLU A 52 5.39 -16.23 15.02
CA GLU A 52 5.79 -17.58 14.61
C GLU A 52 5.91 -17.69 13.08
N GLN A 53 4.94 -17.13 12.35
CA GLN A 53 4.98 -17.07 10.89
C GLN A 53 6.19 -16.25 10.43
N LEU A 54 6.47 -15.12 11.08
CA LEU A 54 7.60 -14.26 10.76
C LEU A 54 8.95 -14.98 10.97
N LYS A 55 9.11 -15.75 12.06
CA LYS A 55 10.33 -16.53 12.35
C LYS A 55 10.62 -17.60 11.30
N ASN A 56 9.59 -18.11 10.63
CA ASN A 56 9.73 -19.10 9.57
C ASN A 56 10.11 -18.48 8.21
N LEU A 57 10.03 -17.16 8.06
CA LEU A 57 10.43 -16.49 6.84
C LEU A 57 11.96 -16.41 6.72
N LYS A 58 12.45 -16.58 5.49
CA LYS A 58 13.87 -16.40 5.20
C LYS A 58 14.22 -14.91 5.30
N PRO A 59 15.17 -14.50 6.14
CA PRO A 59 15.56 -13.10 6.26
C PRO A 59 16.13 -12.59 4.93
N VAL A 60 15.69 -11.41 4.52
CA VAL A 60 16.28 -10.69 3.38
C VAL A 60 17.53 -9.98 3.86
N ASN A 61 18.69 -10.33 3.28
CA ASN A 61 19.92 -9.59 3.56
C ASN A 61 19.86 -8.23 2.83
N PRO A 62 19.79 -7.09 3.56
CA PRO A 62 19.65 -5.77 2.95
C PRO A 62 20.90 -5.35 2.16
N ASN A 63 22.06 -5.94 2.46
CA ASN A 63 23.33 -5.66 1.79
C ASN A 63 23.63 -6.61 0.63
N ARG A 64 22.69 -7.50 0.28
CA ARG A 64 22.89 -8.42 -0.84
C ARG A 64 22.87 -7.64 -2.15
N ARG A 65 24.03 -7.52 -2.80
CA ARG A 65 24.15 -6.95 -4.15
C ARG A 65 23.21 -7.71 -5.09
N LYS A 66 22.37 -6.98 -5.84
CA LYS A 66 21.55 -7.60 -6.89
C LYS A 66 22.51 -8.24 -7.91
N PRO A 67 22.30 -9.51 -8.30
CA PRO A 67 23.10 -10.09 -9.37
C PRO A 67 22.86 -9.26 -10.64
N THR A 68 23.93 -8.74 -11.23
CA THR A 68 23.89 -8.08 -12.53
C THR A 68 23.60 -9.14 -13.58
N SER A 69 22.33 -9.29 -13.96
CA SER A 69 21.93 -10.03 -15.16
C SER A 69 22.61 -9.38 -16.35
N HIS A 70 23.62 -10.05 -16.90
CA HIS A 70 24.10 -9.78 -18.25
C HIS A 70 23.28 -10.69 -19.16
N GLU A 71 22.48 -10.07 -20.03
CA GLU A 71 21.84 -10.74 -21.19
C GLU A 71 22.90 -11.24 -22.18
#